data_AF-A0A7X9AU70-F1
#
_entry.id   AF-A0A7X9AU70-F1
#
_cell.length_a   1.000
_cell.length_b   1.000
_cell.length_c   1.000
_cell.angle_alpha   90.00
_cell.angle_beta   90.00
_cell.angle_gamma   90.00
#
_symmetry.space_group_name_H-M   'P 1'
#
loop_
_entity.id
_entity.type
_entity.pdbx_description
1 polymer ?
#
loop_
_entity_poly.entity_id
_entity_poly.type
_entity_poly.pdbx_seq_one_letter_code
_entity_poly.pdbx_strand_id
1 'polypeptide(L)'
;MKRELNRSPKAIAKLKAWCDEHGKTLHLLANSGCLHDCAFQTFHDNLVAHEVEAASTPGPGVRYGAPCWEYLEPPEQHWRVLTNCWIRPEDLHHYEPWFDTAKLATRLHGHPRMVIAAYAHGRFHGNILDLLEPGHSGLPKMPILVNDRVPDDWHRRVTACGHQCETCGYCAEVFSKIAIHGEF
;
A
#
# COMPACT_ATOMS: atom_id res chain seq x y z
N MET A 1 -7.71 -11.81 3.09
CA MET A 1 -8.64 -10.87 2.42
C MET A 1 -7.95 -10.25 1.21
N LYS A 2 -8.68 -9.84 0.17
CA LYS A 2 -8.13 -9.00 -0.92
C LYS A 2 -7.69 -7.65 -0.37
N ARG A 3 -6.47 -7.20 -0.68
CA ARG A 3 -5.89 -5.96 -0.12
C ARG A 3 -6.65 -4.69 -0.54
N GLU A 4 -7.33 -4.73 -1.67
CA GLU A 4 -8.18 -3.66 -2.21
C GLU A 4 -9.38 -3.38 -1.27
N LEU A 5 -9.77 -4.37 -0.45
CA LEU A 5 -10.83 -4.22 0.53
C LEU A 5 -10.37 -3.57 1.84
N ASN A 6 -9.08 -3.26 2.00
CA ASN A 6 -8.56 -2.62 3.21
C ASN A 6 -9.32 -1.31 3.52
N ARG A 7 -9.76 -0.56 2.52
CA ARG A 7 -10.51 0.69 2.74
C ARG A 7 -12.03 0.52 2.69
N SER A 8 -12.54 -0.71 2.82
CA SER A 8 -13.98 -0.99 2.80
C SER A 8 -14.46 -1.63 4.11
N PRO A 9 -14.77 -0.83 5.16
CA PRO A 9 -15.27 -1.36 6.44
C PRO A 9 -16.49 -2.27 6.28
N LYS A 10 -17.39 -1.95 5.34
CA LYS A 10 -18.55 -2.78 5.01
C LYS A 10 -18.15 -4.16 4.48
N ALA A 11 -17.18 -4.23 3.57
CA ALA A 11 -16.72 -5.49 3.02
C ALA A 11 -15.94 -6.31 4.05
N ILE A 12 -15.11 -5.65 4.87
CA ILE A 12 -14.39 -6.26 5.98
C ILE A 12 -15.36 -6.89 6.97
N ALA A 13 -16.36 -6.14 7.44
CA ALA A 13 -17.36 -6.64 8.39
C ALA A 13 -18.13 -7.85 7.84
N LYS A 14 -18.50 -7.82 6.55
CA LYS A 14 -19.14 -8.97 5.89
C LYS A 14 -18.24 -10.21 5.88
N LEU A 15 -16.95 -10.05 5.57
CA LEU A 15 -15.99 -11.16 5.57
C LEU A 15 -15.72 -11.67 6.97
N LYS A 16 -15.61 -10.78 7.97
CA LYS A 16 -15.41 -11.15 9.37
C LYS A 16 -16.58 -11.98 9.90
N ALA A 17 -17.82 -11.55 9.66
CA ALA A 17 -19.01 -12.31 10.05
C ALA A 17 -19.03 -13.73 9.45
N TRP A 18 -18.68 -13.85 8.16
CA TRP A 18 -18.58 -15.15 7.52
C TRP A 18 -17.47 -16.02 8.13
N CYS A 19 -16.31 -15.43 8.42
CA CYS A 19 -15.20 -16.12 9.08
C CYS A 19 -15.61 -16.65 10.46
N ASP A 20 -16.30 -15.84 11.27
CA ASP A 20 -16.74 -16.21 12.62
C ASP A 20 -17.74 -17.36 12.59
N GLU A 21 -18.71 -17.33 11.68
CA GLU A 21 -19.69 -18.40 11.48
C GLU A 21 -19.03 -19.74 11.11
N HIS A 22 -17.87 -19.71 10.44
CA HIS A 22 -17.18 -20.90 9.92
C HIS A 22 -15.91 -21.28 10.69
N GLY A 23 -15.67 -20.65 11.86
CA GLY A 23 -14.47 -20.90 12.67
C GLY A 23 -13.16 -20.61 11.91
N LYS A 24 -13.14 -19.56 11.09
CA LYS A 24 -11.96 -19.10 10.34
C LYS A 24 -11.42 -17.81 10.94
N THR A 25 -10.11 -17.60 10.82
CA THR A 25 -9.47 -16.32 11.15
C THR A 25 -9.43 -15.42 9.93
N LEU A 26 -9.50 -14.11 10.17
CA LEU A 26 -9.35 -13.09 9.14
C LEU A 26 -8.06 -12.31 9.39
N HIS A 27 -7.24 -12.14 8.34
CA HIS A 27 -5.97 -11.44 8.42
C HIS A 27 -5.89 -10.34 7.35
N LEU A 28 -5.25 -9.22 7.71
CA LEU A 28 -5.00 -8.08 6.83
C LEU A 28 -3.52 -8.02 6.42
N LEU A 29 -3.23 -7.44 5.25
CA LEU A 29 -1.89 -7.04 4.83
C LEU A 29 -1.83 -5.52 4.81
N ALA A 30 -1.02 -4.91 5.68
CA ALA A 30 -1.14 -3.48 5.97
C ALA A 30 -0.34 -2.58 5.02
N ASN A 31 0.85 -3.02 4.60
CA ASN A 31 1.83 -2.16 3.92
C ASN A 31 2.00 -2.49 2.42
N SER A 32 0.96 -3.02 1.77
CA SER A 32 1.05 -3.32 0.34
C SER A 32 1.03 -2.02 -0.49
N GLY A 33 2.14 -1.75 -1.18
CA GLY A 33 2.30 -0.61 -2.08
C GLY A 33 1.64 -0.81 -3.45
N CYS A 34 0.97 -1.94 -3.70
CA CYS A 34 0.32 -2.23 -4.97
C CYS A 34 -0.78 -1.22 -5.31
N LEU A 35 -0.91 -0.89 -6.59
CA LEU A 35 -2.02 -0.09 -7.11
C LEU A 35 -3.36 -0.76 -6.80
N HIS A 36 -4.37 0.05 -6.49
CA HIS A 36 -5.75 -0.42 -6.34
C HIS A 36 -6.27 -0.96 -7.69
N ASP A 37 -6.87 -2.15 -7.69
CA ASP A 37 -7.37 -2.85 -8.89
C ASP A 37 -6.32 -2.96 -10.04
N CYS A 38 -5.07 -3.26 -9.69
CA CYS A 38 -4.00 -3.43 -10.67
C CYS A 38 -4.30 -4.57 -11.68
N ALA A 39 -4.48 -4.24 -12.95
CA ALA A 39 -4.75 -5.21 -14.03
C ALA A 39 -3.66 -6.28 -14.19
N PHE A 40 -2.43 -5.98 -13.74
CA PHE A 40 -1.28 -6.89 -13.83
C PHE A 40 -1.05 -7.72 -12.57
N GLN A 41 -1.89 -7.59 -11.54
CA GLN A 41 -1.68 -8.20 -10.24
C GLN A 41 -1.41 -9.70 -10.31
N THR A 42 -2.28 -10.47 -10.96
CA THR A 42 -2.12 -11.95 -11.03
C THR A 42 -0.81 -12.35 -11.70
N PHE A 43 -0.44 -11.66 -12.77
CA PHE A 43 0.82 -11.93 -13.47
C PHE A 43 2.02 -11.58 -12.59
N HIS A 44 1.99 -10.41 -11.93
CA HIS A 44 3.06 -9.95 -11.06
C HIS A 44 3.23 -10.84 -9.83
N ASP A 45 2.14 -11.22 -9.16
CA ASP A 45 2.19 -12.13 -8.01
C ASP A 45 2.78 -13.50 -8.41
N ASN A 46 2.46 -14.02 -9.61
CA ASN A 46 3.08 -15.23 -10.15
C ASN A 46 4.58 -15.04 -10.43
N LEU A 47 4.96 -13.93 -11.05
CA LEU A 47 6.37 -13.66 -11.33
C LEU A 47 7.21 -13.60 -10.05
N VAL A 48 6.74 -12.86 -9.04
CA VAL A 48 7.42 -12.76 -7.74
C VAL A 48 7.51 -14.12 -7.06
N ALA A 49 6.48 -14.96 -7.15
CA ALA A 49 6.50 -16.31 -6.60
C ALA A 49 7.59 -17.21 -7.21
N HIS A 50 8.00 -16.93 -8.46
CA HIS A 50 9.02 -17.69 -9.19
C HIS A 50 10.31 -16.91 -9.41
N GLU A 51 10.51 -15.75 -8.76
CA GLU A 51 11.65 -14.87 -9.05
C GLU A 51 13.01 -15.54 -8.81
N VAL A 52 13.12 -16.36 -7.76
CA VAL A 52 14.35 -17.08 -7.40
C VAL A 52 14.69 -18.16 -8.45
N GLU A 53 13.66 -18.88 -8.92
CA GLU A 53 13.79 -19.88 -9.97
C GLU A 53 14.16 -19.23 -11.31
N ALA A 54 13.48 -18.13 -11.65
CA ALA A 54 13.74 -17.35 -12.85
C ALA A 54 15.16 -16.76 -12.86
N ALA A 55 15.63 -16.23 -11.72
CA ALA A 55 16.98 -15.71 -11.56
C ALA A 55 18.07 -16.79 -11.66
N SER A 56 17.73 -18.05 -11.37
CA SER A 56 18.64 -19.20 -11.45
C SER A 56 18.74 -19.78 -12.87
N THR A 57 17.92 -19.32 -13.81
CA THR A 57 17.89 -19.81 -15.20
C THR A 57 18.88 -19.01 -16.08
N PRO A 58 19.83 -19.66 -16.79
CA PRO A 58 20.76 -18.96 -17.69
C PRO A 58 20.02 -18.23 -18.82
N GLY A 59 20.38 -16.97 -19.07
CA GLY A 59 19.77 -16.13 -20.12
C GLY A 59 19.60 -14.68 -19.64
N PRO A 60 18.94 -13.82 -20.44
CA PRO A 60 18.71 -12.41 -20.06
C PRO A 60 17.79 -12.23 -18.84
N GLY A 61 17.27 -13.32 -18.26
CA GLY A 61 16.23 -13.33 -17.23
C GLY A 61 14.87 -12.86 -17.77
N VAL A 62 13.81 -13.10 -17.01
CA VAL A 62 12.52 -12.44 -17.27
C VAL A 62 12.68 -10.98 -16.85
N ARG A 63 12.84 -10.07 -17.81
CA ARG A 63 12.78 -8.63 -17.57
C ARG A 63 11.33 -8.20 -17.57
N TYR A 64 10.74 -8.12 -16.39
CA TYR A 64 9.43 -7.49 -16.22
C TYR A 64 9.65 -6.02 -15.87
N GLY A 65 9.33 -5.14 -16.82
CA GLY A 65 9.14 -3.73 -16.49
C GLY A 65 8.01 -3.69 -15.47
N ALA A 66 8.28 -3.17 -14.27
CA ALA A 66 7.28 -3.08 -13.22
C ALA A 66 6.17 -2.13 -13.71
N PRO A 67 4.98 -2.59 -14.16
CA PRO A 67 4.05 -1.71 -14.87
C PRO A 67 3.46 -0.66 -13.94
N CYS A 68 3.44 -0.95 -12.64
CA CYS A 68 3.10 0.04 -11.63
C CYS A 68 4.13 1.17 -11.54
N TRP A 69 5.41 0.91 -11.82
CA TRP A 69 6.45 1.93 -11.86
C TRP A 69 6.35 2.75 -13.14
N GLU A 70 6.11 2.11 -14.29
CA GLU A 70 5.83 2.81 -15.55
C GLU A 70 4.59 3.71 -15.43
N TYR A 71 3.54 3.21 -14.77
CA TYR A 71 2.35 4.01 -14.48
C TYR A 71 2.61 5.20 -13.56
N LEU A 72 3.55 5.06 -12.63
CA LEU A 72 3.92 6.09 -11.66
C LEU A 72 5.12 6.94 -12.11
N GLU A 73 5.68 6.71 -13.30
CA GLU A 73 6.81 7.48 -13.83
C GLU A 73 6.45 8.97 -14.11
N PRO A 74 5.26 9.28 -14.68
CA PRO A 74 4.89 10.68 -14.90
C PRO A 74 4.50 11.38 -13.58
N PRO A 75 5.01 12.59 -13.29
CA PRO A 75 4.71 13.30 -12.04
C PRO A 75 3.22 13.52 -11.75
N GLU A 76 2.40 13.66 -12.80
CA GLU A 76 0.95 13.79 -12.69
C GLU A 76 0.24 12.53 -12.16
N GLN A 77 0.93 11.38 -12.13
CA GLN A 77 0.43 10.12 -11.59
C GLN A 77 0.85 9.87 -10.14
N HIS A 78 1.84 10.60 -9.61
CA HIS A 78 2.40 10.34 -8.29
C HIS A 78 1.35 10.36 -7.17
N TRP A 79 0.34 11.24 -7.24
CA TRP A 79 -0.71 11.30 -6.24
C TRP A 79 -1.53 10.01 -6.11
N ARG A 80 -1.52 9.16 -7.14
CA ARG A 80 -2.24 7.89 -7.13
C ARG A 80 -1.66 6.89 -6.13
N VAL A 81 -0.41 7.07 -5.67
CA VAL A 81 0.13 6.25 -4.56
C VAL A 81 -0.73 6.34 -3.30
N LEU A 82 -1.48 7.44 -3.12
CA LEU A 82 -2.40 7.61 -2.00
C LEU A 82 -3.72 6.84 -2.16
N THR A 83 -4.03 6.32 -3.35
CA THR A 83 -5.22 5.47 -3.59
C THR A 83 -4.93 3.98 -3.40
N ASN A 84 -3.66 3.61 -3.27
CA ASN A 84 -3.18 2.23 -3.11
C ASN A 84 -3.70 1.54 -1.85
N CYS A 85 -3.40 0.25 -1.73
CA CYS A 85 -4.01 -0.66 -0.75
C CYS A 85 -3.39 -0.62 0.67
N TRP A 86 -2.55 0.36 0.99
CA TRP A 86 -1.88 0.44 2.28
C TRP A 86 -2.71 1.14 3.37
N ILE A 87 -2.37 0.83 4.62
CA ILE A 87 -2.91 1.37 5.87
C ILE A 87 -1.75 1.97 6.65
N ARG A 88 -1.87 3.21 7.14
CA ARG A 88 -0.80 3.82 7.96
C ARG A 88 -0.71 3.14 9.33
N PRO A 89 0.47 3.14 9.97
CA PRO A 89 0.58 2.75 11.37
C PRO A 89 -0.42 3.46 12.29
N GLU A 90 -0.64 4.76 12.10
CA GLU A 90 -1.55 5.58 12.91
C GLU A 90 -3.01 5.15 12.76
N ASP A 91 -3.39 4.62 11.60
CA ASP A 91 -4.76 4.25 11.28
C ASP A 91 -5.06 2.79 11.66
N LEU A 92 -4.06 2.02 12.11
CA LEU A 92 -4.20 0.57 12.37
C LEU A 92 -5.24 0.26 13.46
N HIS A 93 -5.38 1.14 14.45
CA HIS A 93 -6.34 0.99 15.55
C HIS A 93 -7.79 0.89 15.06
N HIS A 94 -8.13 1.46 13.90
CA HIS A 94 -9.45 1.34 13.30
C HIS A 94 -9.79 -0.09 12.82
N TYR A 95 -8.78 -0.95 12.69
CA TYR A 95 -8.92 -2.30 12.16
C TYR A 95 -8.99 -3.38 13.25
N GLU A 96 -8.61 -3.05 14.49
CA GLU A 96 -8.63 -3.95 15.65
C GLU A 96 -9.99 -4.65 15.88
N PRO A 97 -11.17 -4.04 15.61
CA PRO A 97 -12.45 -4.75 15.76
C PRO A 97 -12.64 -5.96 14.84
N TRP A 98 -11.84 -6.09 13.77
CA TRP A 98 -12.01 -7.16 12.77
C TRP A 98 -10.81 -8.10 12.67
N PHE A 99 -9.62 -7.69 13.12
CA PHE A 99 -8.39 -8.43 12.89
C PHE A 99 -7.52 -8.49 14.15
N ASP A 100 -7.17 -9.71 14.56
CA ASP A 100 -6.21 -9.94 15.65
C ASP A 100 -4.74 -9.86 15.17
N THR A 101 -4.51 -9.81 13.86
CA THR A 101 -3.17 -9.83 13.29
C THR A 101 -3.08 -9.04 11.99
N ALA A 102 -2.09 -8.15 11.92
CA ALA A 102 -1.67 -7.47 10.70
C ALA A 102 -0.39 -8.10 10.15
N LYS A 103 -0.46 -8.59 8.91
CA LYS A 103 0.71 -9.02 8.15
C LYS A 103 1.42 -7.81 7.56
N LEU A 104 2.74 -7.84 7.60
CA LEU A 104 3.62 -6.88 6.92
C LEU A 104 4.44 -7.61 5.86
N ALA A 105 4.49 -7.05 4.65
CA ALA A 105 5.37 -7.48 3.59
C ALA A 105 6.75 -6.83 3.80
N THR A 106 7.69 -7.62 4.34
CA THR A 106 9.04 -7.16 4.72
C THR A 106 10.15 -8.06 4.22
N ARG A 107 9.83 -9.16 3.52
CA ARG A 107 10.80 -10.20 3.13
C ARG A 107 11.91 -9.66 2.22
N LEU A 108 11.56 -8.80 1.27
CA LEU A 108 12.48 -8.19 0.30
C LEU A 108 12.80 -6.73 0.65
N HIS A 109 12.22 -6.21 1.73
CA HIS A 109 12.31 -4.80 2.09
C HIS A 109 13.70 -4.49 2.65
N GLY A 110 14.34 -3.41 2.20
CA GLY A 110 15.69 -3.03 2.65
C GLY A 110 15.79 -2.61 4.13
N HIS A 111 14.68 -2.31 4.79
CA HIS A 111 14.62 -1.76 6.16
C HIS A 111 13.50 -2.40 6.99
N PRO A 112 13.45 -3.74 7.13
CA PRO A 112 12.29 -4.44 7.68
C PRO A 112 12.05 -4.11 9.16
N ARG A 113 13.12 -3.83 9.92
CA ARG A 113 13.02 -3.41 11.32
C ARG A 113 12.31 -2.07 11.49
N MET A 114 12.52 -1.14 10.56
CA MET A 114 11.87 0.17 10.58
C MET A 114 10.37 0.02 10.36
N VAL A 115 9.96 -0.78 9.37
CA VAL A 115 8.54 -1.07 9.11
C VAL A 115 7.89 -1.75 10.31
N ILE A 116 8.51 -2.78 10.88
CA ILE A 116 7.97 -3.48 12.06
C ILE A 116 7.84 -2.50 13.23
N ALA A 117 8.87 -1.69 13.51
CA ALA A 117 8.84 -0.72 14.60
C ALA A 117 7.73 0.33 14.40
N ALA A 118 7.52 0.82 13.17
CA ALA A 118 6.47 1.78 12.86
C ALA A 118 5.07 1.23 13.22
N TYR A 119 4.73 0.04 12.72
CA TYR A 119 3.43 -0.59 12.99
C TYR A 119 3.29 -1.06 14.44
N ALA A 120 4.35 -1.51 15.09
CA ALA A 120 4.32 -1.91 16.50
C ALA A 120 4.08 -0.72 17.45
N HIS A 121 4.59 0.47 17.12
CA HIS A 121 4.34 1.69 17.89
C HIS A 121 3.06 2.43 17.45
N GLY A 122 2.39 1.99 16.38
CA GLY A 122 1.24 2.70 15.82
C GLY A 122 1.58 4.10 15.30
N ARG A 123 2.85 4.38 14.99
CA ARG A 123 3.30 5.70 14.54
C ARG A 123 4.57 5.61 13.69
N PHE A 124 4.69 6.48 12.70
CA PHE A 124 5.91 6.65 11.91
C PHE A 124 6.20 8.12 11.59
N HIS A 125 7.44 8.54 11.81
CA HIS A 125 7.94 9.85 11.39
C HIS A 125 8.87 9.68 10.19
N GLY A 126 8.45 10.13 9.01
CA GLY A 126 9.23 9.98 7.78
C GLY A 126 8.39 9.95 6.51
N ASN A 127 8.98 9.39 5.45
CA ASN A 127 8.35 9.22 4.14
C ASN A 127 7.43 7.99 4.12
N ILE A 128 6.13 8.17 3.91
CA ILE A 128 5.15 7.05 3.89
C ILE A 128 5.58 5.94 2.92
N LEU A 129 6.16 6.32 1.77
CA LEU A 129 6.54 5.38 0.72
C LEU A 129 7.66 4.41 1.15
N ASP A 130 8.40 4.73 2.21
CA ASP A 130 9.44 3.86 2.77
C ASP A 130 8.87 2.70 3.59
N LEU A 131 7.58 2.71 3.92
CA LEU A 131 6.92 1.61 4.64
C LEU A 131 6.39 0.51 3.70
N LEU A 132 6.31 0.80 2.40
CA LEU A 132 5.51 0.03 1.45
C LEU A 132 6.31 -1.09 0.78
N GLU A 133 5.61 -2.14 0.38
CA GLU A 133 6.13 -3.19 -0.49
C GLU A 133 5.12 -3.45 -1.65
N PRO A 134 5.47 -3.16 -2.92
CA PRO A 134 6.72 -2.54 -3.37
C PRO A 134 6.91 -1.13 -2.79
N GLY A 135 8.15 -0.79 -2.46
CA GLY A 135 8.54 0.55 -2.04
C GLY A 135 8.63 1.48 -3.24
N HIS A 136 7.93 2.62 -3.19
CA HIS A 136 7.88 3.59 -4.30
C HIS A 136 8.79 4.80 -4.08
N SER A 137 9.46 4.90 -2.94
CA SER A 137 10.33 6.03 -2.61
C SER A 137 11.58 6.13 -3.51
N GLY A 138 12.00 5.01 -4.09
CA GLY A 138 13.11 4.97 -5.05
C GLY A 138 12.72 5.31 -6.49
N LEU A 139 11.45 5.58 -6.78
CA LEU A 139 11.01 5.94 -8.13
C LEU A 139 11.58 7.30 -8.55
N PRO A 140 12.02 7.46 -9.81
CA PRO A 140 12.52 8.73 -10.31
C PRO A 140 11.53 9.87 -10.05
N LYS A 141 12.02 10.99 -9.50
CA LYS A 141 11.23 12.20 -9.21
C LYS A 141 10.08 12.03 -8.19
N MET A 142 9.92 10.86 -7.58
CA MET A 142 8.92 10.66 -6.55
C MET A 142 9.26 11.54 -5.33
N PRO A 143 8.35 12.42 -4.88
CA PRO A 143 8.62 13.27 -3.73
C PRO A 143 8.58 12.47 -2.43
N ILE A 144 9.12 13.08 -1.38
CA ILE A 144 8.94 12.61 -0.01
C ILE A 144 7.50 12.91 0.42
N LEU A 145 6.75 11.89 0.83
CA LEU A 145 5.41 12.07 1.40
C LEU A 145 5.49 12.08 2.92
N VAL A 146 5.47 13.27 3.51
CA VAL A 146 5.65 13.45 4.94
C VAL A 146 4.46 12.91 5.71
N ASN A 147 4.64 11.82 6.47
CA ASN A 147 3.55 11.14 7.18
C ASN A 147 2.80 12.06 8.15
N ASP A 148 3.52 12.89 8.92
CA ASP A 148 2.93 13.79 9.90
C ASP A 148 2.09 14.93 9.27
N ARG A 149 2.15 15.12 7.95
CA ARG A 149 1.33 16.13 7.24
C ARG A 149 0.01 15.56 6.71
N VAL A 150 -0.20 14.25 6.79
CA VAL A 150 -1.46 13.62 6.36
C VAL A 150 -2.59 14.13 7.26
N PRO A 151 -3.71 14.63 6.69
CA PRO A 151 -4.81 15.16 7.49
C PRO A 151 -5.41 14.13 8.46
N ASP A 152 -5.82 14.58 9.64
CA ASP A 152 -6.46 13.72 10.65
C ASP A 152 -7.73 13.02 10.14
N ASP A 153 -8.43 13.62 9.17
CA ASP A 153 -9.64 13.06 8.58
C ASP A 153 -9.38 12.08 7.42
N TRP A 154 -8.12 11.84 7.06
CA TRP A 154 -7.69 10.98 5.96
C TRP A 154 -8.37 9.61 5.98
N HIS A 155 -8.21 8.87 7.08
CA HIS A 155 -8.75 7.52 7.20
C HIS A 155 -10.27 7.49 6.97
N ARG A 156 -11.00 8.41 7.61
CA ARG A 156 -12.45 8.54 7.46
C ARG A 156 -12.85 8.84 6.02
N ARG A 157 -12.10 9.71 5.33
CA ARG A 157 -12.38 10.11 3.95
C ARG A 157 -12.14 8.97 2.97
N VAL A 158 -11.01 8.26 3.10
CA VAL A 158 -10.66 7.17 2.17
C VAL A 158 -11.43 5.87 2.41
N THR A 159 -12.02 5.67 3.59
CA THR A 159 -12.90 4.53 3.87
C THR A 159 -14.38 4.77 3.54
N ALA A 160 -14.75 6.04 3.31
CA ALA A 160 -16.11 6.42 2.92
C ALA A 160 -16.23 6.78 1.42
N CYS A 161 -15.11 6.94 0.71
CA CYS A 161 -15.15 7.32 -0.71
C CYS A 161 -15.50 6.13 -1.61
N GLY A 162 -16.15 6.42 -2.75
CA GLY A 162 -16.53 5.40 -3.73
C GLY A 162 -15.44 5.06 -4.75
N HIS A 163 -14.17 5.43 -4.49
CA HIS A 163 -13.03 5.26 -5.40
C HIS A 163 -13.20 5.90 -6.80
N GLN A 164 -14.13 6.84 -6.96
CA GLN A 164 -14.30 7.64 -8.18
C GLN A 164 -13.27 8.78 -8.22
N CYS A 165 -11.99 8.41 -8.31
CA CYS A 165 -10.88 9.34 -8.12
C CYS A 165 -10.84 10.46 -9.17
N GLU A 166 -11.30 10.17 -10.40
CA GLU A 166 -11.34 11.12 -11.52
C GLU A 166 -12.26 12.33 -11.27
N THR A 167 -13.26 12.19 -10.39
CA THR A 167 -14.18 13.29 -10.02
C THR A 167 -14.01 13.76 -8.58
N CYS A 168 -13.43 12.93 -7.70
CA CYS A 168 -13.30 13.24 -6.28
C CYS A 168 -12.16 14.23 -5.96
N GLY A 169 -10.98 14.07 -6.55
CA GLY A 169 -9.82 14.97 -6.35
C GLY A 169 -9.15 14.97 -4.97
N TYR A 170 -9.77 14.39 -3.92
CA TYR A 170 -9.27 14.46 -2.54
C TYR A 170 -7.84 13.94 -2.36
N CYS A 171 -7.49 12.79 -2.95
CA CYS A 171 -6.14 12.25 -2.83
C CYS A 171 -5.09 13.16 -3.50
N ALA A 172 -5.42 13.81 -4.62
CA ALA A 172 -4.54 14.78 -5.26
C ALA A 172 -4.34 16.04 -4.39
N GLU A 173 -5.40 16.52 -3.74
CA GLU A 173 -5.33 17.64 -2.79
C GLU A 173 -4.48 17.30 -1.55
N VAL A 174 -4.62 16.09 -1.00
CA VAL A 174 -3.80 15.64 0.12
C VAL A 174 -2.33 15.51 -0.31
N PHE A 175 -2.09 14.92 -1.48
CA PHE A 175 -0.76 14.78 -2.03
C PHE A 175 -0.02 16.12 -2.12
N SER A 176 -0.67 17.18 -2.63
CA SER A 176 -0.03 18.50 -2.75
C SER A 176 0.35 19.15 -1.42
N LYS A 177 -0.25 18.73 -0.30
CA LYS A 177 0.06 19.23 1.06
C LYS A 177 1.21 18.45 1.72
N ILE A 178 1.31 17.16 1.44
CA ILE A 178 2.27 16.27 2.12
C ILE A 178 3.55 16.03 1.32
N ALA A 179 3.51 16.24 0.00
CA ALA A 179 4.65 16.04 -0.87
C ALA A 179 5.70 17.16 -0.69
N ILE A 180 6.95 16.76 -0.53
CA ILE A 180 8.11 17.63 -0.61
C ILE A 180 8.97 17.15 -1.78
N HIS A 181 9.13 18.02 -2.77
CA HIS A 181 10.05 17.79 -3.88
C HIS A 181 11.44 18.26 -3.45
N GLY A 182 12.44 17.39 -3.59
CA GLY A 182 13.83 17.82 -3.47
C GLY A 182 14.25 18.57 -4.73
N GLU A 183 15.03 19.64 -4.56
CA GLU A 183 15.80 20.22 -5.66
C GLU A 183 16.97 19.27 -5.94
N PHE A 184 16.81 18.37 -6.91
CA PHE A 184 17.87 17.47 -7.37
C PHE A 184 18.06 17.63 -8.87
#